data_AF-A0A6A5K327-F1
#
_entry.id   AF-A0A6A5K327-F1
#
_cell.length_a   1.000
_cell.length_b   1.000
_cell.length_c   1.000
_cell.angle_alpha   90.00
_cell.angle_beta   90.00
_cell.angle_gamma   90.00
#
_symmetry.space_group_name_H-M   'P 1'
#
loop_
_entity.id
_entity.type
_entity.pdbx_description
1 polymer ?
#
loop_
_entity_poly.entity_id
_entity_poly.type
_entity_poly.pdbx_seq_one_letter_code
_entity_poly.pdbx_strand_id
1 'polypeptide(L)'
;RKQLNRDQRLMVHTLYNAGHTQKWISTHLNFTLRQVQYVLTVPVTPKSRTGRPSLLSTEQVQELILFIRSSKATRQMSYINL
;
A
#
# COMPACT_ATOMS: atom_id res chain seq x y z
N ARG A 1 15.53 -3.93 -0.76
CA ARG A 1 15.72 -2.79 0.17
C ARG A 1 14.39 -2.44 0.83
N LYS A 2 14.37 -2.21 2.15
CA LYS A 2 13.18 -1.81 2.89
C LYS A 2 12.80 -0.36 2.53
N GLN A 3 11.53 -0.13 2.17
CA GLN A 3 10.99 1.19 1.90
C GLN A 3 10.74 1.93 3.22
N LEU A 4 10.97 3.24 3.25
CA LEU A 4 10.63 4.07 4.42
C LEU A 4 9.11 4.19 4.55
N ASN A 5 8.63 4.12 5.80
CA ASN A 5 7.22 4.35 6.12
C ASN A 5 6.85 5.84 6.01
N ARG A 6 5.57 6.17 6.23
CA ARG A 6 5.07 7.54 6.11
C ARG A 6 5.79 8.51 7.06
N ASP A 7 5.97 8.15 8.32
CA ASP A 7 6.53 9.05 9.33
C ASP A 7 8.01 9.31 9.10
N GLN A 8 8.76 8.27 8.69
CA GLN A 8 10.15 8.40 8.28
C GLN A 8 10.31 9.31 7.05
N ARG A 9 9.39 9.21 6.08
CA ARG A 9 9.36 10.12 4.94
C ARG A 9 9.08 11.55 5.39
N LEU A 10 8.11 11.73 6.28
CA LEU A 10 7.76 13.03 6.83
C LEU A 10 8.98 13.68 7.51
N MET A 11 9.72 12.95 8.35
CA MET A 11 10.94 13.44 9.00
C MET A 11 11.98 13.91 7.98
N VAL A 12 12.20 13.14 6.90
CA VAL A 12 13.12 13.52 5.82
C VAL A 12 12.69 14.83 5.15
N HIS A 13 11.40 14.97 4.82
CA HIS A 13 10.87 16.20 4.24
C HIS A 13 10.98 17.40 5.20
N THR A 14 10.66 17.22 6.49
CA THR A 14 10.78 18.28 7.49
C THR A 14 12.22 18.77 7.60
N LEU A 15 13.19 17.87 7.71
CA LEU A 15 14.61 18.24 7.81
C LEU A 15 15.14 18.89 6.52
N TYR A 16 14.70 18.40 5.37
CA TYR A 16 15.08 19.00 4.09
C TYR A 16 14.50 20.41 3.94
N ASN A 17 13.23 20.61 4.30
CA ASN A 17 12.58 21.91 4.29
C ASN A 17 13.19 22.88 5.31
N ALA A 18 13.75 22.36 6.41
CA ALA A 18 14.55 23.14 7.37
C ALA A 18 15.96 23.51 6.85
N GLY A 19 16.32 23.11 5.63
CA GLY A 19 17.57 23.49 4.97
C GLY A 19 18.73 22.49 5.16
N HIS A 20 18.50 21.33 5.79
CA HIS A 20 19.55 20.33 5.94
C HIS A 20 19.88 19.62 4.62
N THR A 21 21.17 19.35 4.40
CA THR A 21 21.62 18.62 3.22
C THR A 21 21.22 17.14 3.27
N GLN A 22 21.00 16.53 2.10
CA GLN A 22 20.64 15.11 2.00
C GLN A 22 21.67 14.18 2.66
N LYS A 23 22.97 14.53 2.55
CA LYS A 23 24.07 13.80 3.20
C LYS A 23 23.93 13.85 4.73
N TRP A 24 23.70 15.03 5.29
CA TRP A 24 23.48 15.20 6.73
C TRP A 24 22.25 14.42 7.22
N ILE A 25 21.13 14.50 6.49
CA ILE A 25 19.89 13.78 6.83
C ILE A 25 20.13 12.26 6.81
N SER A 26 20.87 11.77 5.81
CA SER A 26 21.20 10.34 5.69
C SER A 26 22.00 9.84 6.90
N THR A 27 22.97 10.62 7.37
CA THR A 27 23.77 10.29 8.56
C THR A 27 22.96 10.44 9.84
N HIS A 28 22.14 11.49 9.96
CA HIS A 28 21.38 11.80 11.17
C HIS A 28 20.26 10.78 11.43
N LEU A 29 19.55 10.34 10.38
CA LEU A 29 18.45 9.37 10.49
C LEU A 29 18.91 7.92 10.26
N ASN A 30 20.21 7.69 10.03
CA ASN A 30 20.78 6.38 9.68
C ASN A 30 20.05 5.71 8.48
N PHE A 31 19.80 6.49 7.42
CA PHE A 31 19.24 6.01 6.16
C PHE A 31 20.29 6.07 5.06
N THR A 32 20.16 5.23 4.04
CA THR A 32 21.05 5.33 2.89
C THR A 32 20.78 6.62 2.10
N LEU A 33 21.81 7.22 1.51
CA LEU A 33 21.65 8.43 0.69
C LEU A 33 20.61 8.24 -0.43
N ARG A 34 20.59 7.05 -1.06
CA ARG A 34 19.59 6.70 -2.08
C ARG A 34 18.16 6.69 -1.54
N GLN A 35 17.94 6.29 -0.29
CA GLN A 35 16.60 6.35 0.32
C GLN A 35 16.16 7.80 0.51
N VAL A 36 17.04 8.66 1.03
CA VAL A 36 16.76 10.10 1.21
C VAL A 36 16.45 10.76 -0.13
N GLN A 37 17.28 10.52 -1.15
CA GLN A 37 17.05 11.02 -2.51
C GLN A 37 15.70 10.56 -3.07
N TYR A 38 15.41 9.25 -2.97
CA TYR A 38 14.15 8.71 -3.45
C TYR A 38 12.96 9.34 -2.75
N VAL A 39 13.00 9.48 -1.41
CA VAL A 39 11.91 10.08 -0.61
C VAL A 39 11.57 11.48 -1.09
N LEU A 40 12.58 12.32 -1.36
CA LEU A 40 12.36 13.69 -1.83
C LEU A 40 11.74 13.78 -3.24
N THR A 41 11.75 12.68 -4.01
CA THR A 41 11.13 12.62 -5.35
C THR A 41 9.71 12.06 -5.37
N VAL A 42 9.22 11.55 -4.23
CA VAL A 42 7.91 10.86 -4.15
C VAL A 42 7.03 11.48 -3.06
N PRO A 43 5.71 11.23 -3.07
CA PRO A 43 4.84 11.68 -1.99
C PRO A 43 5.23 11.10 -0.63
N VAL A 44 4.97 11.89 0.43
CA VAL A 44 5.15 11.49 1.83
C VAL A 44 4.37 10.23 2.15
N THR A 45 3.12 10.14 1.69
CA THR A 45 2.27 8.96 1.85
C THR A 45 2.70 7.89 0.83
N PRO A 46 3.24 6.73 1.27
CA PRO A 46 3.61 5.67 0.36
C PRO A 46 2.39 5.13 -0.39
N LYS A 47 2.54 4.81 -1.68
CA LYS A 47 1.51 4.11 -2.43
C LYS A 47 1.36 2.68 -1.90
N SER A 48 0.12 2.24 -1.67
CA SER A 48 -0.17 0.84 -1.37
C SER A 48 0.39 -0.07 -2.44
N ARG A 49 1.05 -1.16 -2.04
CA ARG A 49 1.53 -2.15 -2.99
C ARG A 49 0.32 -2.78 -3.68
N THR A 50 0.28 -2.72 -5.00
CA THR A 50 -0.70 -3.46 -5.77
C THR A 50 -0.29 -4.94 -5.74
N GLY A 51 -1.19 -5.79 -5.26
CA GLY A 51 -1.03 -7.25 -5.33
C GLY A 51 -1.28 -7.77 -6.74
N ARG A 52 -1.36 -9.10 -6.87
CA ARG A 52 -1.85 -9.74 -8.09
C ARG A 52 -3.29 -9.25 -8.36
N PRO A 53 -3.63 -8.88 -9.60
CA PRO A 53 -5.01 -8.52 -9.92
C PRO A 53 -5.96 -9.68 -9.62
N SER A 54 -7.17 -9.35 -9.17
CA SER A 54 -8.25 -10.33 -8.99
C SER A 54 -8.61 -10.97 -10.33
N LEU A 55 -8.94 -12.26 -10.31
CA LEU A 55 -9.51 -12.95 -11.49
C LEU A 55 -10.95 -12.51 -11.75
N LEU A 56 -11.68 -12.16 -10.70
CA LEU A 56 -13.07 -11.73 -10.77
C LEU A 56 -13.17 -10.20 -10.77
N SER A 57 -14.07 -9.67 -11.60
CA SER A 57 -14.44 -8.26 -11.54
C SER A 57 -15.21 -7.94 -10.26
N THR A 58 -15.31 -6.67 -9.91
CA THR A 58 -16.11 -6.21 -8.76
C THR A 58 -17.59 -6.60 -8.91
N GLU A 59 -18.09 -6.60 -10.14
CA GLU A 59 -19.47 -6.97 -10.47
C GLU A 59 -19.71 -8.46 -10.23
N GLN A 60 -18.80 -9.32 -10.69
CA GLN A 60 -18.87 -10.77 -10.48
C GLN A 60 -18.77 -11.14 -8.99
N VAL A 61 -17.90 -10.46 -8.25
CA VAL A 61 -17.82 -10.63 -6.79
C VAL A 61 -19.13 -10.24 -6.13
N GLN A 62 -19.74 -9.14 -6.57
CA GLN A 62 -21.02 -8.68 -6.02
C GLN A 62 -22.16 -9.65 -6.34
N GLU A 63 -22.19 -10.21 -7.55
CA GLU A 63 -23.14 -11.25 -7.96
C GLU A 63 -23.02 -12.48 -7.05
N LEU A 64 -21.81 -12.97 -6.79
CA LEU A 64 -21.57 -14.07 -5.87
C LEU A 64 -22.01 -13.74 -4.44
N ILE A 65 -21.74 -12.52 -3.96
CA ILE A 65 -22.17 -12.07 -2.64
C ILE A 65 -23.71 -12.07 -2.55
N LEU A 66 -24.41 -11.57 -3.57
CA LEU A 66 -25.87 -11.54 -3.63
C LEU A 66 -26.44 -12.96 -3.65
N PHE A 67 -25.88 -13.84 -4.46
CA PHE A 67 -26.29 -15.24 -4.54
C PHE A 67 -26.13 -15.98 -3.20
N ILE A 68 -24.99 -15.84 -2.54
CA ILE A 68 -24.73 -16.47 -1.23
C ILE A 68 -25.63 -15.87 -0.12
N ARG A 69 -26.07 -14.63 -0.29
CA ARG A 69 -26.95 -13.94 0.68
C ARG A 69 -28.43 -14.20 0.46
N SER A 70 -28.85 -14.65 -0.72
CA SER A 70 -30.27 -14.77 -1.08
C SER A 70 -31.06 -15.72 -0.17
N SER A 71 -30.43 -16.79 0.33
CA SER A 71 -31.07 -17.73 1.26
C SER A 71 -30.05 -18.53 2.07
N LYS A 72 -30.53 -19.22 3.11
CA LYS A 72 -29.71 -20.20 3.84
C LYS A 72 -29.36 -21.42 2.97
N ALA A 73 -30.27 -21.81 2.06
CA ALA A 73 -30.09 -22.95 1.16
C ALA A 73 -28.97 -22.67 0.15
N THR A 74 -29.00 -21.53 -0.55
CA THR A 74 -27.96 -21.15 -1.52
C THR A 74 -26.59 -21.00 -0.87
N ARG A 75 -26.51 -20.51 0.37
CA ARG A 75 -25.26 -20.43 1.15
C ARG A 75 -24.65 -21.81 1.45
N GLN A 76 -25.48 -22.84 1.62
CA GLN A 76 -25.04 -24.19 1.97
C GLN A 76 -25.03 -25.14 0.76
N MET A 77 -25.28 -24.61 -0.44
CA MET A 77 -25.36 -25.38 -1.67
C MET A 77 -23.97 -25.85 -2.09
N SER A 78 -23.83 -27.15 -2.37
CA SER A 78 -22.58 -27.71 -2.85
C SER A 78 -22.38 -27.36 -4.33
N TYR A 79 -21.13 -27.40 -4.80
CA TYR A 79 -20.81 -27.16 -6.22
C TYR A 79 -21.53 -28.12 -7.18
N ILE A 80 -21.90 -29.32 -6.72
CA ILE A 80 -22.62 -30.30 -7.54
C ILE A 80 -24.08 -29.86 -7.77
N ASN A 81 -24.65 -29.10 -6.83
CA ASN A 81 -26.04 -28.67 -6.84
C ASN A 81 -26.20 -27.20 -7.27
N LEU A 82 -25.12 -26.60 -7.78
CA LEU A 82 -25.02 -25.18 -8.15
C LEU A 82 -25.53 -24.92 -9.57
#